data_AF-A0A432UXW2-F1
#
_entry.id   AF-A0A432UXW2-F1
#
_cell.length_a   1.000
_cell.length_b   1.000
_cell.length_c   1.000
_cell.angle_alpha   90.00
_cell.angle_beta   90.00
_cell.angle_gamma   90.00
#
_symmetry.space_group_name_H-M   'P 1'
#
loop_
_entity.id
_entity.type
_entity.pdbx_description
1 polymer ?
#
loop_
_entity_poly.entity_id
_entity_poly.type
_entity_poly.pdbx_seq_one_letter_code
_entity_poly.pdbx_strand_id
1 'polypeptide(L)'
;MHNRFCCVSLSLIILWFQRFKASIMYFTKRFSKPAQFLLLSLVFPATVMAAIEPRIVGGFAADPAITKFMAGIVRTSSGRQSADNNKISLKLDHSEYVAETVAGTTPRTFSGNLVDCGLAQAQCEGVSGNICLIQAGGNRYIEKIQNCESGGGQAAIIYDDQSNRSVVALDASGAKSIHIPTVSINAQDGIQFINSLGKFVISGLHASTTPRTICGATLIEQDWVVTAAHCVADQRATALSIVVGGQDLANSENEIIPVKRIEAHQGYSGEMKDDIALIQLKFPTKTGTPIDIIDPRSLNTAISSEATSYVYGRGTVNQLKPGEKDSDGVSRLLVTAVPLVAIDVCQDLLRPLAPDAIVETVGNDQLCTGASS
;
A
#
# COMPACT_ATOMS: atom_id res chain seq x y z
N MET A 1 -9.12 5.98 25.40
CA MET A 1 -9.87 6.17 24.15
C MET A 1 -9.34 7.44 23.49
N HIS A 2 -8.33 7.32 22.62
CA HIS A 2 -7.72 8.47 21.93
C HIS A 2 -7.99 8.30 20.43
N ASN A 3 -9.06 8.93 19.95
CA ASN A 3 -9.33 9.04 18.52
C ASN A 3 -8.35 10.07 17.93
N ARG A 4 -7.52 9.64 16.99
CA ARG A 4 -6.60 10.53 16.26
C ARG A 4 -7.26 10.95 14.95
N PHE A 5 -7.28 12.26 14.69
CA PHE A 5 -7.77 12.88 13.46
C PHE A 5 -6.64 13.00 12.43
N CYS A 6 -6.97 12.93 11.13
CA CYS A 6 -6.03 13.20 10.03
C CYS A 6 -6.48 14.47 9.29
N CYS A 7 -5.61 15.47 9.22
CA CYS A 7 -5.72 16.56 8.25
C CYS A 7 -5.00 16.12 6.98
N VAL A 8 -5.64 16.25 5.82
CA VAL A 8 -5.04 15.97 4.51
C VAL A 8 -4.93 17.30 3.76
N SER A 9 -3.71 17.66 3.38
CA SER A 9 -3.44 18.89 2.61
C SER A 9 -4.07 18.79 1.21
N LEU A 10 -4.86 19.79 0.82
CA LEU A 10 -5.26 19.98 -0.57
C LEU A 10 -5.53 21.46 -0.83
N SER A 11 -4.54 22.18 -1.38
CA SER A 11 -4.77 23.53 -1.85
C SER A 11 -5.52 23.51 -3.19
N LEU A 12 -6.60 24.28 -3.26
CA LEU A 12 -7.35 24.55 -4.48
C LEU A 12 -6.47 25.27 -5.53
N ILE A 13 -6.53 24.79 -6.77
CA ILE A 13 -6.07 25.50 -7.96
C ILE A 13 -7.03 26.67 -8.23
N ILE A 14 -6.78 27.81 -7.57
CA ILE A 14 -7.30 29.11 -7.99
C ILE A 14 -6.15 30.09 -7.90
N LEU A 15 -5.34 30.17 -8.95
CA LEU A 15 -4.65 31.39 -9.42
C LEU A 15 -3.65 31.14 -10.57
N TRP A 16 -3.35 29.90 -10.95
CA TRP A 16 -2.35 29.66 -12.00
C TRP A 16 -2.88 29.40 -13.43
N PHE A 17 -4.20 29.23 -13.61
CA PHE A 17 -4.81 29.03 -14.94
C PHE A 17 -5.25 30.31 -15.67
N GLN A 18 -5.02 31.50 -15.12
CA GLN A 18 -5.43 32.78 -15.72
C GLN A 18 -4.40 33.39 -16.69
N ARG A 19 -3.23 32.77 -16.93
CA ARG A 19 -2.18 33.35 -17.81
C ARG A 19 -1.80 32.55 -19.06
N PHE A 20 -2.50 31.47 -19.42
CA PHE A 20 -2.15 30.69 -20.63
C PHE A 20 -3.26 30.46 -21.66
N LYS A 21 -4.41 31.15 -21.56
CA LYS A 21 -5.40 31.21 -22.65
C LYS A 21 -5.82 32.65 -22.94
N ALA A 22 -4.87 33.45 -23.38
CA ALA A 22 -5.15 34.62 -24.20
C ALA A 22 -5.05 34.20 -25.67
N SER A 23 -6.22 34.08 -26.32
CA SER A 23 -6.50 34.06 -27.77
C SER A 23 -7.38 32.87 -28.17
N ILE A 24 -8.69 33.08 -28.21
CA ILE A 24 -9.58 32.84 -29.37
C ILE A 24 -10.99 33.39 -29.00
N MET A 25 -11.51 34.20 -29.93
CA MET A 25 -12.78 34.94 -29.97
C MET A 25 -14.02 34.16 -29.52
N TYR A 26 -14.98 34.74 -28.78
CA TYR A 26 -16.06 35.67 -29.21
C TYR A 26 -17.00 35.08 -30.28
N PHE A 27 -18.21 34.61 -29.91
CA PHE A 27 -19.53 35.16 -30.33
C PHE A 27 -20.75 34.31 -29.84
N THR A 28 -21.63 34.99 -29.09
CA THR A 28 -23.13 34.94 -28.95
C THR A 28 -23.91 33.64 -28.66
N LYS A 29 -24.72 33.56 -27.57
CA LYS A 29 -26.02 34.20 -27.20
C LYS A 29 -27.29 33.55 -27.83
N ARG A 30 -28.13 32.91 -26.99
CA ARG A 30 -29.62 32.65 -27.02
C ARG A 30 -29.90 31.22 -26.51
N PHE A 31 -30.79 30.88 -25.56
CA PHE A 31 -32.13 31.29 -25.10
C PHE A 31 -32.22 31.05 -23.55
N SER A 32 -32.81 31.88 -22.69
CA SER A 32 -34.23 32.16 -22.38
C SER A 32 -35.07 31.05 -21.68
N LYS A 33 -34.91 30.97 -20.34
CA LYS A 33 -35.95 30.85 -19.28
C LYS A 33 -36.82 29.56 -19.08
N PRO A 34 -37.41 29.37 -17.87
CA PRO A 34 -37.44 28.10 -17.12
C PRO A 34 -38.84 27.46 -16.99
N ALA A 35 -38.91 26.17 -16.60
CA ALA A 35 -40.01 25.62 -15.78
C ALA A 35 -39.79 24.14 -15.39
N GLN A 36 -40.26 23.84 -14.16
CA GLN A 36 -40.91 22.62 -13.69
C GLN A 36 -40.07 21.40 -13.23
N PHE A 37 -40.06 21.29 -11.89
CA PHE A 37 -40.09 20.08 -11.08
C PHE A 37 -40.96 18.98 -11.70
N LEU A 38 -40.39 17.77 -11.83
CA LEU A 38 -41.14 16.52 -11.73
C LEU A 38 -40.25 15.50 -11.00
N LEU A 39 -40.61 15.17 -9.76
CA LEU A 39 -40.05 14.04 -9.02
C LEU A 39 -40.51 12.75 -9.73
N LEU A 40 -39.57 11.99 -10.27
CA LEU A 40 -39.77 10.59 -10.62
C LEU A 40 -38.77 9.76 -9.82
N SER A 41 -39.21 9.25 -8.68
CA SER A 41 -38.50 8.29 -7.86
C SER A 41 -38.47 6.93 -8.57
N LEU A 42 -37.37 6.64 -9.27
CA LEU A 42 -37.03 5.29 -9.71
C LEU A 42 -36.16 4.66 -8.63
N VAL A 43 -36.77 3.79 -7.83
CA VAL A 43 -36.11 2.89 -6.90
C VAL A 43 -35.37 1.85 -7.73
N PHE A 44 -34.06 2.00 -7.88
CA PHE A 44 -33.20 0.90 -8.28
C PHE A 44 -32.87 0.05 -7.06
N PRO A 45 -32.90 -1.29 -7.16
CA PRO A 45 -32.48 -2.16 -6.07
C PRO A 45 -31.01 -1.86 -5.77
N ALA A 46 -30.73 -1.60 -4.50
CA ALA A 46 -29.39 -1.42 -3.98
C ALA A 46 -28.53 -2.63 -4.39
N THR A 47 -27.69 -2.44 -5.42
CA THR A 47 -26.46 -3.22 -5.50
C THR A 47 -25.72 -2.92 -4.22
N VAL A 48 -25.52 -3.96 -3.43
CA VAL A 48 -24.86 -3.94 -2.14
C VAL A 48 -23.45 -3.40 -2.33
N MET A 49 -23.27 -2.09 -2.25
CA MET A 49 -22.02 -1.53 -1.77
C MET A 49 -21.96 -1.95 -0.32
N ALA A 50 -21.17 -2.99 -0.04
CA ALA A 50 -20.84 -3.37 1.31
C ALA A 50 -20.46 -2.08 2.05
N ALA A 51 -21.22 -1.76 3.11
CA ALA A 51 -20.93 -0.62 3.95
C ALA A 51 -19.51 -0.82 4.49
N ILE A 52 -18.58 -0.01 3.98
CA ILE A 52 -17.19 0.00 4.42
C ILE A 52 -17.23 0.52 5.86
N GLU A 53 -17.19 -0.40 6.82
CA GLU A 53 -17.22 -0.08 8.24
C GLU A 53 -15.96 0.73 8.61
N PRO A 54 -16.07 1.86 9.31
CA PRO A 54 -14.91 2.65 9.67
C PRO A 54 -13.88 1.84 10.48
N ARG A 55 -12.59 1.97 10.11
CA ARG A 55 -11.44 1.43 10.84
C ARG A 55 -10.28 2.41 10.82
N ILE A 56 -9.67 2.56 12.00
CA ILE A 56 -8.56 3.49 12.28
C ILE A 56 -7.23 2.97 11.71
N VAL A 57 -7.12 1.69 11.34
CA VAL A 57 -5.85 1.12 10.88
C VAL A 57 -6.03 0.05 9.81
N GLY A 58 -5.27 0.19 8.72
CA GLY A 58 -5.19 -0.79 7.64
C GLY A 58 -6.31 -0.79 6.60
N GLY A 59 -7.38 0.01 6.77
CA GLY A 59 -8.48 0.13 5.79
C GLY A 59 -9.03 -1.23 5.30
N PHE A 60 -9.77 -1.21 4.19
CA PHE A 60 -10.14 -2.41 3.43
C PHE A 60 -9.30 -2.46 2.17
N ALA A 61 -9.11 -3.67 1.63
CA ALA A 61 -8.59 -3.81 0.28
C ALA A 61 -9.48 -3.00 -0.67
N ALA A 62 -8.88 -2.03 -1.36
CA ALA A 62 -9.63 -1.17 -2.27
C ALA A 62 -10.06 -1.97 -3.50
N ASP A 63 -11.24 -1.67 -4.03
CA ASP A 63 -11.78 -2.32 -5.23
C ASP A 63 -10.88 -1.97 -6.45
N PRO A 64 -10.29 -2.98 -7.12
CA PRO A 64 -9.44 -2.76 -8.29
C PRO A 64 -10.16 -2.05 -9.46
N ALA A 65 -11.49 -2.11 -9.54
CA ALA A 65 -12.25 -1.47 -10.61
C ALA A 65 -12.22 0.06 -10.56
N ILE A 66 -12.04 0.66 -9.37
CA ILE A 66 -12.14 2.11 -9.15
C ILE A 66 -10.85 2.75 -8.63
N THR A 67 -9.71 2.05 -8.70
CA THR A 67 -8.45 2.51 -8.07
C THR A 67 -7.34 2.87 -9.05
N LYS A 68 -7.65 2.86 -10.36
CA LYS A 68 -6.69 3.17 -11.43
C LYS A 68 -6.21 4.63 -11.46
N PHE A 69 -6.81 5.50 -10.66
CA PHE A 69 -6.31 6.85 -10.42
C PHE A 69 -5.15 6.89 -9.43
N MET A 70 -4.96 5.85 -8.61
CA MET A 70 -3.92 5.85 -7.60
C MET A 70 -2.54 5.65 -8.22
N ALA A 71 -1.63 6.51 -7.81
CA ALA A 71 -0.24 6.51 -8.20
C ALA A 71 0.66 6.51 -6.95
N GLY A 72 1.92 6.18 -7.15
CA GLY A 72 2.94 6.22 -6.10
C GLY A 72 4.25 6.80 -6.63
N ILE A 73 4.91 7.59 -5.80
CA ILE A 73 6.21 8.16 -6.14
C ILE A 73 7.28 7.14 -5.74
N VAL A 74 8.17 6.78 -6.66
CA VAL A 74 9.29 5.87 -6.40
C VAL A 74 10.61 6.55 -6.76
N ARG A 75 11.69 6.24 -6.04
CA ARG A 75 13.01 6.74 -6.42
C ARG A 75 13.54 5.93 -7.60
N THR A 76 14.03 6.63 -8.63
CA THR A 76 14.68 6.02 -9.78
C THR A 76 16.00 5.39 -9.32
N SER A 77 16.01 4.09 -9.01
CA SER A 77 17.25 3.38 -8.72
C SER A 77 17.88 2.90 -10.02
N SER A 78 19.12 3.31 -10.28
CA SER A 78 20.02 2.55 -11.13
C SER A 78 20.30 1.21 -10.43
N GLY A 79 19.48 0.19 -10.71
CA GLY A 79 19.83 -1.22 -10.47
C GLY A 79 20.06 -1.69 -9.03
N ARG A 80 19.65 -0.97 -7.98
CA ARG A 80 19.55 -1.56 -6.64
C ARG A 80 18.12 -2.01 -6.38
N GLN A 81 17.83 -3.22 -6.87
CA GLN A 81 16.80 -4.07 -6.30
C GLN A 81 17.12 -4.20 -4.81
N SER A 82 16.21 -3.76 -3.94
CA SER A 82 16.36 -4.05 -2.51
C SER A 82 16.10 -5.54 -2.36
N ALA A 83 17.12 -6.33 -2.01
CA ALA A 83 16.87 -7.65 -1.49
C ALA A 83 16.00 -7.47 -0.25
N ASP A 84 14.82 -8.08 -0.24
CA ASP A 84 14.04 -8.16 0.99
C ASP A 84 14.73 -9.24 1.83
N ASN A 85 15.52 -8.83 2.82
CA ASN A 85 16.36 -9.74 3.60
C ASN A 85 15.54 -10.81 4.36
N ASN A 86 14.22 -10.64 4.47
CA ASN A 86 13.32 -11.59 5.10
C ASN A 86 12.54 -12.46 4.10
N LYS A 87 12.74 -12.29 2.79
CA LYS A 87 12.07 -13.10 1.75
C LYS A 87 13.06 -13.84 0.87
N ILE A 88 12.66 -15.05 0.49
CA ILE A 88 13.42 -15.98 -0.34
C ILE A 88 12.53 -16.40 -1.50
N SER A 89 13.10 -16.42 -2.71
CA SER A 89 12.45 -17.02 -3.88
C SER A 89 12.67 -18.53 -3.84
N LEU A 90 11.62 -19.30 -4.06
CA LEU A 90 11.66 -20.75 -4.24
C LEU A 90 11.28 -21.08 -5.68
N LYS A 91 12.21 -21.66 -6.44
CA LYS A 91 11.96 -22.16 -7.78
C LYS A 91 11.65 -23.65 -7.71
N LEU A 92 10.47 -24.00 -8.21
CA LEU A 92 9.98 -25.37 -8.32
C LEU A 92 9.45 -25.55 -9.75
N ASP A 93 10.10 -26.44 -10.50
CA ASP A 93 9.93 -26.57 -11.95
C ASP A 93 10.12 -25.22 -12.69
N HIS A 94 9.06 -24.70 -13.34
CA HIS A 94 9.06 -23.45 -14.11
C HIS A 94 8.38 -22.30 -13.36
N SER A 95 7.99 -22.54 -12.10
CA SER A 95 7.27 -21.61 -11.26
C SER A 95 8.18 -21.06 -10.17
N GLU A 96 7.96 -19.80 -9.82
CA GLU A 96 8.67 -19.09 -8.77
C GLU A 96 7.67 -18.68 -7.68
N TYR A 97 7.99 -19.04 -6.44
CA TYR A 97 7.16 -18.81 -5.27
C TYR A 97 7.91 -17.92 -4.28
N VAL A 98 7.18 -17.11 -3.52
CA VAL A 98 7.77 -16.23 -2.50
C VAL A 98 7.57 -16.86 -1.14
N ALA A 99 8.67 -17.04 -0.41
CA ALA A 99 8.68 -17.58 0.95
C ALA A 99 9.28 -16.56 1.92
N GLU A 100 8.87 -16.62 3.18
CA GLU A 100 9.39 -15.76 4.24
C GLU A 100 10.36 -16.54 5.12
N THR A 101 11.49 -15.93 5.50
CA THR A 101 12.45 -16.56 6.41
C THR A 101 11.87 -16.67 7.81
N VAL A 102 12.00 -17.83 8.45
CA VAL A 102 11.59 -18.03 9.84
C VAL A 102 12.63 -17.41 10.77
N ALA A 103 12.19 -16.45 11.60
CA ALA A 103 13.07 -15.70 12.50
C ALA A 103 13.71 -16.62 13.54
N GLY A 104 15.03 -16.52 13.69
CA GLY A 104 15.83 -17.41 14.53
C GLY A 104 16.58 -18.50 13.76
N THR A 105 16.34 -18.65 12.45
CA THR A 105 17.15 -19.49 11.57
C THR A 105 18.20 -18.68 10.82
N THR A 106 19.28 -19.31 10.36
CA THR A 106 20.30 -18.60 9.58
C THR A 106 19.80 -18.42 8.14
N PRO A 107 19.66 -17.17 7.62
CA PRO A 107 19.24 -16.96 6.24
C PRO A 107 20.32 -17.49 5.29
N ARG A 108 20.04 -18.61 4.63
CA ARG A 108 20.93 -19.21 3.62
C ARG A 108 20.08 -19.76 2.48
N THR A 109 20.60 -19.65 1.27
CA THR A 109 20.06 -20.36 0.11
C THR A 109 20.29 -21.86 0.27
N PHE A 110 19.37 -22.65 -0.26
CA PHE A 110 19.34 -24.10 -0.16
C PHE A 110 18.75 -24.69 -1.45
N SER A 111 19.03 -25.95 -1.70
CA SER A 111 18.46 -26.68 -2.82
C SER A 111 18.41 -28.17 -2.53
N GLY A 112 17.44 -28.88 -3.08
CA GLY A 112 17.27 -30.31 -2.83
C GLY A 112 15.90 -30.81 -3.28
N ASN A 113 15.66 -32.11 -3.16
CA ASN A 113 14.34 -32.68 -3.48
C ASN A 113 13.35 -32.41 -2.34
N LEU A 114 12.08 -32.22 -2.66
CA LEU A 114 11.00 -32.11 -1.68
C LEU A 114 10.63 -33.49 -1.12
N VAL A 115 10.61 -33.60 0.21
CA VAL A 115 10.16 -34.80 0.93
C VAL A 115 9.08 -34.39 1.92
N ASP A 116 7.96 -35.09 1.92
CA ASP A 116 6.85 -34.84 2.83
C ASP A 116 7.20 -35.33 4.23
N CYS A 117 7.18 -34.43 5.21
CA CYS A 117 7.30 -34.79 6.62
C CYS A 117 5.98 -34.57 7.39
N GLY A 118 4.87 -34.28 6.69
CA GLY A 118 3.56 -34.08 7.29
C GLY A 118 3.61 -33.07 8.43
N LEU A 119 3.15 -33.47 9.63
CA LEU A 119 3.18 -32.62 10.82
C LEU A 119 4.53 -32.60 11.55
N ALA A 120 5.53 -33.38 11.13
CA ALA A 120 6.84 -33.49 11.78
C ALA A 120 6.75 -33.71 13.31
N GLN A 121 5.85 -34.61 13.75
CA GLN A 121 5.64 -34.90 15.17
C GLN A 121 6.76 -35.78 15.78
N ALA A 122 7.52 -36.45 14.92
CA ALA A 122 8.72 -37.20 15.23
C ALA A 122 9.77 -36.95 14.13
N GLN A 123 10.97 -37.49 14.28
CA GLN A 123 12.05 -37.39 13.31
C GLN A 123 11.57 -37.75 11.89
N CYS A 124 11.86 -36.89 10.92
CA CYS A 124 11.48 -37.13 9.52
C CYS A 124 12.33 -38.26 8.93
N GLU A 125 11.71 -39.26 8.32
CA GLU A 125 12.41 -40.34 7.61
C GLU A 125 12.62 -39.98 6.13
N GLY A 126 13.70 -40.49 5.53
CA GLY A 126 13.97 -40.29 4.08
C GLY A 126 14.37 -38.86 3.67
N VAL A 127 14.54 -37.94 4.62
CA VAL A 127 14.87 -36.53 4.34
C VAL A 127 16.36 -36.25 4.26
N SER A 128 17.24 -37.23 4.47
CA SER A 128 18.69 -37.03 4.46
C SER A 128 19.15 -36.42 3.13
N GLY A 129 19.73 -35.23 3.18
CA GLY A 129 20.17 -34.50 1.99
C GLY A 129 19.07 -33.77 1.21
N ASN A 130 17.82 -33.82 1.68
CA ASN A 130 16.64 -33.29 1.02
C ASN A 130 15.98 -32.15 1.82
N ILE A 131 14.94 -31.54 1.25
CA ILE A 131 14.17 -30.45 1.85
C ILE A 131 12.90 -31.03 2.46
N CYS A 132 12.67 -30.78 3.75
CA CYS A 132 11.45 -31.19 4.42
C CYS A 132 10.30 -30.22 4.08
N LEU A 133 9.22 -30.73 3.51
CA LEU A 133 7.94 -30.04 3.42
C LEU A 133 7.11 -30.39 4.66
N ILE A 134 6.72 -29.39 5.44
CA ILE A 134 6.08 -29.57 6.74
C ILE A 134 4.78 -28.77 6.79
N GLN A 135 3.69 -29.44 7.16
CA GLN A 135 2.42 -28.79 7.46
C GLN A 135 2.47 -28.13 8.84
N ALA A 136 1.92 -26.93 8.94
CA ALA A 136 1.66 -26.30 10.23
C ALA A 136 0.62 -27.06 11.08
N GLY A 137 0.68 -26.88 12.40
CA GLY A 137 -0.19 -27.56 13.39
C GLY A 137 0.49 -28.71 14.15
N GLY A 138 -0.06 -29.12 15.30
CA GLY A 138 0.58 -30.13 16.16
C GLY A 138 1.71 -29.55 17.03
N ASN A 139 2.92 -30.10 16.92
CA ASN A 139 4.11 -29.70 17.70
C ASN A 139 4.51 -28.23 17.49
N ARG A 140 5.37 -27.70 18.38
CA ARG A 140 5.93 -26.35 18.22
C ARG A 140 6.77 -26.28 16.94
N TYR A 141 6.84 -25.10 16.31
CA TYR A 141 7.66 -24.88 15.11
C TYR A 141 9.13 -25.29 15.28
N ILE A 142 9.73 -25.00 16.44
CA ILE A 142 11.11 -25.40 16.76
C ILE A 142 11.27 -26.94 16.72
N GLU A 143 10.36 -27.67 17.35
CA GLU A 143 10.40 -29.13 17.41
C GLU A 143 10.24 -29.76 16.02
N LYS A 144 9.37 -29.19 15.18
CA LYS A 144 9.20 -29.61 13.79
C LYS A 144 10.50 -29.46 12.98
N ILE A 145 11.17 -28.32 13.12
CA ILE A 145 12.43 -28.04 12.42
C ILE A 145 13.54 -28.97 12.93
N GLN A 146 13.61 -29.19 14.25
CA GLN A 146 14.56 -30.13 14.87
C GLN A 146 14.33 -31.57 14.41
N ASN A 147 13.08 -31.98 14.22
CA ASN A 147 12.75 -33.31 13.71
C ASN A 147 13.17 -33.50 12.25
N CYS A 148 13.08 -32.45 11.43
CA CYS A 148 13.65 -32.44 10.08
C CYS A 148 15.18 -32.49 10.09
N GLU A 149 15.82 -31.64 10.90
CA GLU A 149 17.27 -31.59 11.05
C GLU A 149 17.84 -32.92 11.57
N SER A 150 17.20 -33.54 12.56
CA SER A 150 17.58 -34.85 13.09
C SER A 150 17.43 -35.98 12.07
N GLY A 151 16.52 -35.83 11.10
CA GLY A 151 16.37 -36.71 9.94
C GLY A 151 17.45 -36.51 8.87
N GLY A 152 18.31 -35.50 9.00
CA GLY A 152 19.33 -35.12 8.03
C GLY A 152 18.83 -34.19 6.92
N GLY A 153 17.67 -33.55 7.11
CA GLY A 153 17.15 -32.56 6.18
C GLY A 153 18.07 -31.34 6.08
N GLN A 154 18.25 -30.81 4.86
CA GLN A 154 19.13 -29.66 4.62
C GLN A 154 18.41 -28.31 4.75
N ALA A 155 17.09 -28.31 4.65
CA ALA A 155 16.23 -27.14 4.81
C ALA A 155 14.80 -27.57 5.13
N ALA A 156 14.00 -26.65 5.68
CA ALA A 156 12.59 -26.88 5.94
C ALA A 156 11.71 -25.80 5.27
N ILE A 157 10.64 -26.23 4.60
CA ILE A 157 9.59 -25.39 4.05
C ILE A 157 8.31 -25.70 4.82
N ILE A 158 7.74 -24.69 5.45
CA ILE A 158 6.53 -24.82 6.27
C ILE A 158 5.36 -24.15 5.57
N TYR A 159 4.24 -24.86 5.38
CA TYR A 159 3.03 -24.29 4.78
C TYR A 159 1.88 -24.21 5.78
N ASP A 160 1.21 -23.04 5.84
CA ASP A 160 0.07 -22.77 6.72
C ASP A 160 -0.91 -21.77 6.08
N ASP A 161 -2.17 -21.81 6.54
CA ASP A 161 -3.14 -20.76 6.26
C ASP A 161 -2.79 -19.55 7.13
N GLN A 162 -2.02 -18.61 6.56
CA GLN A 162 -1.54 -17.39 7.19
C GLN A 162 -2.65 -16.39 7.55
N SER A 163 -3.90 -16.83 7.72
CA SER A 163 -5.05 -15.97 7.95
C SER A 163 -5.01 -15.17 9.27
N ASN A 164 -3.98 -15.34 10.15
CA ASN A 164 -3.84 -14.45 11.31
C ASN A 164 -2.50 -14.39 12.07
N ARG A 165 -1.33 -14.68 11.50
CA ARG A 165 -0.04 -14.54 12.23
C ARG A 165 1.08 -13.92 11.40
N SER A 166 1.46 -12.70 11.76
CA SER A 166 2.75 -12.10 11.38
C SER A 166 3.89 -12.98 11.90
N VAL A 167 4.76 -13.41 10.97
CA VAL A 167 6.12 -13.93 11.18
C VAL A 167 6.23 -14.95 12.31
N VAL A 168 6.45 -16.22 11.96
CA VAL A 168 6.81 -17.27 12.93
C VAL A 168 8.12 -16.87 13.62
N ALA A 169 8.01 -16.15 14.74
CA ALA A 169 9.13 -15.85 15.62
C ALA A 169 9.38 -17.08 16.48
N LEU A 170 10.49 -17.77 16.22
CA LEU A 170 10.99 -18.77 17.14
C LEU A 170 11.40 -18.03 18.42
N ASP A 171 11.07 -18.58 19.59
CA ASP A 171 11.53 -18.00 20.84
C ASP A 171 13.07 -17.89 20.86
N ALA A 172 13.59 -16.85 21.52
CA ALA A 172 15.02 -16.52 21.50
C ALA A 172 15.93 -17.62 22.08
N SER A 173 15.36 -18.58 22.82
CA SER A 173 16.05 -19.71 23.42
C SER A 173 16.17 -20.90 22.45
N GLY A 174 15.17 -21.14 21.59
CA GLY A 174 15.15 -22.21 20.60
C GLY A 174 15.86 -21.88 19.29
N ALA A 175 15.97 -20.61 18.91
CA ALA A 175 16.72 -20.17 17.73
C ALA A 175 18.20 -20.63 17.72
N LYS A 176 18.81 -20.82 18.91
CA LYS A 176 20.21 -21.25 19.03
C LYS A 176 20.45 -22.73 18.71
N SER A 177 19.41 -23.56 18.59
CA SER A 177 19.54 -25.01 18.38
C SER A 177 19.16 -25.48 16.97
N ILE A 178 18.84 -24.56 16.06
CA ILE A 178 18.46 -24.86 14.67
C ILE A 178 19.60 -24.45 13.73
N HIS A 179 20.07 -25.37 12.90
CA HIS A 179 21.17 -25.10 11.96
C HIS A 179 20.78 -25.16 10.49
N ILE A 180 19.52 -25.51 10.20
CA ILE A 180 19.02 -25.56 8.82
C ILE A 180 18.22 -24.28 8.46
N PRO A 181 18.38 -23.74 7.25
CA PRO A 181 17.54 -22.65 6.78
C PRO A 181 16.08 -23.10 6.75
N THR A 182 15.19 -22.25 7.26
CA THR A 182 13.75 -22.53 7.29
C THR A 182 12.99 -21.35 6.71
N VAL A 183 12.03 -21.66 5.83
CA VAL A 183 11.13 -20.68 5.23
C VAL A 183 9.67 -21.11 5.39
N SER A 184 8.75 -20.15 5.35
CA SER A 184 7.32 -20.40 5.32
C SER A 184 6.70 -19.93 4.00
N ILE A 185 5.72 -20.69 3.52
CA ILE A 185 4.85 -20.37 2.39
C ILE A 185 3.38 -20.40 2.83
N ASN A 186 2.50 -19.78 2.06
CA ASN A 186 1.06 -19.83 2.35
C ASN A 186 0.46 -21.22 1.99
N ALA A 187 -0.72 -21.52 2.52
CA ALA A 187 -1.39 -22.80 2.28
C ALA A 187 -1.68 -23.08 0.79
N GLN A 188 -1.98 -22.05 0.01
CA GLN A 188 -2.29 -22.20 -1.42
C GLN A 188 -1.07 -22.67 -2.21
N ASP A 189 0.09 -22.09 -1.94
CA ASP A 189 1.38 -22.53 -2.50
C ASP A 189 1.78 -23.89 -1.93
N GLY A 190 1.50 -24.15 -0.65
CA GLY A 190 1.70 -25.44 0.00
C GLY A 190 1.09 -26.61 -0.79
N ILE A 191 -0.11 -26.44 -1.34
CA ILE A 191 -0.76 -27.46 -2.19
C ILE A 191 0.09 -27.78 -3.44
N GLN A 192 0.72 -26.76 -4.05
CA GLN A 192 1.59 -26.98 -5.22
C GLN A 192 2.85 -27.76 -4.85
N PHE A 193 3.43 -27.49 -3.68
CA PHE A 193 4.61 -28.20 -3.17
C PHE A 193 4.28 -29.66 -2.82
N ILE A 194 3.12 -29.92 -2.20
CA ILE A 194 2.63 -31.30 -1.92
C ILE A 194 2.42 -32.07 -3.22
N ASN A 195 1.86 -31.44 -4.26
CA ASN A 195 1.67 -32.09 -5.56
C ASN A 195 3.00 -32.32 -6.31
N SER A 196 4.10 -31.76 -5.82
CA SER A 196 5.42 -31.79 -6.45
C SER A 196 6.47 -32.51 -5.59
N LEU A 197 6.05 -33.41 -4.70
CA LEU A 197 6.98 -34.21 -3.91
C LEU A 197 7.96 -34.99 -4.81
N GLY A 198 9.21 -35.08 -4.37
CA GLY A 198 10.33 -35.64 -5.14
C GLY A 198 10.93 -34.70 -6.19
N LYS A 199 10.34 -33.52 -6.44
CA LYS A 199 10.91 -32.51 -7.35
C LYS A 199 11.99 -31.68 -6.67
N PHE A 200 12.91 -31.16 -7.48
CA PHE A 200 14.03 -30.35 -7.02
C PHE A 200 13.61 -28.89 -6.85
N VAL A 201 13.88 -28.32 -5.68
CA VAL A 201 13.66 -26.91 -5.37
C VAL A 201 15.00 -26.20 -5.26
N ILE A 202 15.07 -24.98 -5.77
CA ILE A 202 16.21 -24.08 -5.62
C ILE A 202 15.72 -22.82 -4.92
N SER A 203 16.37 -22.44 -3.82
CA SER A 203 16.10 -21.16 -3.18
C SER A 203 17.13 -20.10 -3.56
N GLY A 204 16.66 -18.87 -3.73
CA GLY A 204 17.47 -17.70 -4.08
C GLY A 204 17.05 -16.49 -3.25
N LEU A 205 17.93 -15.49 -3.18
CA LEU A 205 17.57 -14.21 -2.57
C LEU A 205 16.39 -13.63 -3.36
N HIS A 206 15.32 -13.24 -2.66
CA HIS A 206 14.21 -12.56 -3.30
C HIS A 206 14.61 -11.11 -3.59
N ALA A 207 14.95 -10.83 -4.84
CA ALA A 207 15.09 -9.45 -5.31
C ALA A 207 13.69 -8.83 -5.31
N SER A 208 13.41 -7.91 -4.38
CA SER A 208 12.11 -7.22 -4.38
C SER A 208 11.99 -6.41 -5.66
N THR A 209 11.17 -6.90 -6.59
CA THR A 209 10.75 -6.17 -7.79
C THR A 209 9.64 -5.17 -7.49
N THR A 210 9.08 -5.20 -6.27
CA THR A 210 8.05 -4.25 -5.84
C THR A 210 8.67 -2.86 -5.73
N PRO A 211 8.17 -1.86 -6.48
CA PRO A 211 8.68 -0.51 -6.37
C PRO A 211 8.36 0.05 -4.98
N ARG A 212 9.39 0.41 -4.21
CA ARG A 212 9.18 1.06 -2.90
C ARG A 212 8.69 2.49 -3.11
N THR A 213 7.41 2.73 -2.82
CA THR A 213 6.83 4.07 -2.90
C THR A 213 7.23 4.90 -1.68
N ILE A 214 7.69 6.14 -1.91
CA ILE A 214 8.01 7.09 -0.85
C ILE A 214 6.81 7.95 -0.45
N CYS A 215 5.85 8.15 -1.36
CA CYS A 215 4.62 8.90 -1.13
C CYS A 215 3.51 8.42 -2.08
N GLY A 216 2.26 8.72 -1.74
CA GLY A 216 1.12 8.58 -2.64
C GLY A 216 1.00 9.75 -3.63
N ALA A 217 0.30 9.51 -4.72
CA ALA A 217 -0.09 10.54 -5.69
C ALA A 217 -1.42 10.14 -6.35
N THR A 218 -2.11 11.12 -6.94
CA THR A 218 -3.41 10.93 -7.60
C THR A 218 -3.32 11.40 -9.05
N LEU A 219 -3.71 10.54 -9.99
CA LEU A 219 -3.78 10.84 -11.41
C LEU A 219 -4.98 11.74 -11.71
N ILE A 220 -4.71 12.94 -12.22
CA ILE A 220 -5.73 13.95 -12.56
C ILE A 220 -5.83 14.20 -14.07
N GLU A 221 -4.79 13.82 -14.83
CA GLU A 221 -4.78 13.72 -16.30
C GLU A 221 -3.90 12.54 -16.69
N GLN A 222 -3.94 12.11 -17.96
CA GLN A 222 -3.11 10.97 -18.40
C GLN A 222 -1.59 11.18 -18.19
N ASP A 223 -1.11 12.43 -18.15
CA ASP A 223 0.30 12.76 -17.90
C ASP A 223 0.50 13.66 -16.68
N TRP A 224 -0.49 13.81 -15.79
CA TRP A 224 -0.37 14.61 -14.57
C TRP A 224 -0.87 13.88 -13.32
N VAL A 225 -0.06 13.96 -12.27
CA VAL A 225 -0.45 13.55 -10.93
C VAL A 225 -0.32 14.72 -9.95
N VAL A 226 -1.20 14.74 -8.94
CA VAL A 226 -1.12 15.62 -7.77
C VAL A 226 -0.57 14.85 -6.57
N THR A 227 0.23 15.51 -5.74
CA THR A 227 0.82 14.97 -4.50
C THR A 227 1.06 16.11 -3.50
N ALA A 228 1.63 15.80 -2.35
CA ALA A 228 2.06 16.79 -1.37
C ALA A 228 3.43 17.39 -1.75
N ALA A 229 3.64 18.67 -1.43
CA ALA A 229 4.91 19.35 -1.70
C ALA A 229 6.06 18.74 -0.90
N HIS A 230 5.83 18.36 0.36
CA HIS A 230 6.85 17.75 1.23
C HIS A 230 7.42 16.45 0.66
N CYS A 231 6.67 15.75 -0.21
CA CYS A 231 7.15 14.55 -0.89
C CYS A 231 8.20 14.82 -1.96
N VAL A 232 8.25 16.05 -2.50
CA VAL A 232 8.98 16.36 -3.72
C VAL A 232 9.81 17.64 -3.69
N ALA A 233 9.64 18.51 -2.69
CA ALA A 233 10.29 19.83 -2.62
C ALA A 233 11.82 19.76 -2.77
N ASP A 234 12.45 18.75 -2.16
CA ASP A 234 13.90 18.52 -2.23
C ASP A 234 14.31 17.47 -3.27
N GLN A 235 13.41 17.07 -4.16
CA GLN A 235 13.65 16.00 -5.14
C GLN A 235 13.90 16.57 -6.54
N ARG A 236 14.79 15.92 -7.29
CA ARG A 236 14.98 16.19 -8.73
C ARG A 236 14.05 15.30 -9.54
N ALA A 237 13.47 15.83 -10.62
CA ALA A 237 12.66 15.05 -11.56
C ALA A 237 13.37 13.77 -12.04
N THR A 238 14.67 13.83 -12.31
CA THR A 238 15.48 12.68 -12.75
C THR A 238 15.69 11.60 -11.69
N ALA A 239 15.39 11.91 -10.42
CA ALA A 239 15.51 10.97 -9.31
C ALA A 239 14.20 10.25 -8.99
N LEU A 240 13.09 10.61 -9.67
CA LEU A 240 11.77 10.08 -9.41
C LEU A 240 11.15 9.44 -10.66
N SER A 241 10.39 8.38 -10.40
CA SER A 241 9.41 7.83 -11.32
C SER A 241 8.07 7.72 -10.60
N ILE A 242 6.99 7.63 -11.37
CA ILE A 242 5.64 7.40 -10.86
C ILE A 242 5.20 6.00 -11.24
N VAL A 243 4.76 5.22 -10.27
CA VAL A 243 4.09 3.95 -10.51
C VAL A 243 2.58 4.20 -10.60
N VAL A 244 1.95 3.75 -11.68
CA VAL A 244 0.52 3.98 -11.99
C VAL A 244 -0.19 2.63 -12.14
N GLY A 245 -1.43 2.55 -11.66
CA GLY A 245 -2.40 1.55 -12.12
C GLY A 245 -2.60 0.32 -11.23
N GLY A 246 -1.99 0.23 -10.06
CA GLY A 246 -1.98 -1.02 -9.29
C GLY A 246 -2.79 -1.02 -8.01
N GLN A 247 -3.73 -1.96 -7.87
CA GLN A 247 -4.22 -2.40 -6.55
C GLN A 247 -3.05 -2.98 -5.72
N ASP A 248 -2.04 -3.55 -6.37
CA ASP A 248 -0.85 -4.12 -5.73
C ASP A 248 0.42 -3.65 -6.45
N LEU A 249 1.38 -3.08 -5.71
CA LEU A 249 2.68 -2.68 -6.25
C LEU A 249 3.54 -3.87 -6.72
N ALA A 250 3.22 -5.08 -6.29
CA ALA A 250 3.85 -6.31 -6.77
C ALA A 250 3.35 -6.74 -8.16
N ASN A 251 2.28 -6.13 -8.68
CA ASN A 251 1.78 -6.45 -10.00
C ASN A 251 2.75 -5.97 -11.10
N SER A 252 3.11 -6.88 -12.00
CA SER A 252 3.95 -6.60 -13.18
C SER A 252 3.25 -5.74 -14.24
N GLU A 253 1.92 -5.59 -14.17
CA GLU A 253 1.13 -4.72 -15.05
C GLU A 253 1.20 -3.23 -14.68
N ASN A 254 1.83 -2.89 -13.54
CA ASN A 254 2.02 -1.50 -13.13
C ASN A 254 2.91 -0.75 -14.12
N GLU A 255 2.50 0.45 -14.50
CA GLU A 255 3.32 1.32 -15.33
C GLU A 255 4.26 2.15 -14.47
N ILE A 256 5.56 2.05 -14.71
CA ILE A 256 6.56 2.92 -14.08
C ILE A 256 6.99 3.98 -15.10
N ILE A 257 6.55 5.22 -14.89
CA ILE A 257 6.74 6.31 -15.83
C ILE A 257 7.72 7.34 -15.23
N PRO A 258 8.81 7.69 -15.92
CA PRO A 258 9.74 8.73 -15.45
C PRO A 258 9.07 10.09 -15.31
N VAL A 259 9.53 10.89 -14.36
CA VAL A 259 9.06 12.26 -14.17
C VAL A 259 9.69 13.21 -15.19
N LYS A 260 8.86 14.04 -15.82
CA LYS A 260 9.30 15.12 -16.73
C LYS A 260 9.65 16.40 -15.96
N ARG A 261 8.77 16.82 -15.04
CA ARG A 261 8.99 17.97 -14.16
C ARG A 261 8.12 17.91 -12.91
N ILE A 262 8.54 18.66 -11.90
CA ILE A 262 7.88 18.83 -10.61
C ILE A 262 7.54 20.31 -10.45
N GLU A 263 6.32 20.60 -10.04
CA GLU A 263 5.80 21.94 -9.77
C GLU A 263 5.25 21.94 -8.33
N ALA A 264 6.13 22.14 -7.35
CA ALA A 264 5.72 22.37 -5.96
C ALA A 264 5.16 23.79 -5.80
N HIS A 265 4.17 23.96 -4.93
CA HIS A 265 3.57 25.27 -4.68
C HIS A 265 4.62 26.27 -4.18
N GLN A 266 4.62 27.48 -4.71
CA GLN A 266 5.63 28.50 -4.40
C GLN A 266 5.54 29.00 -2.95
N GLY A 267 4.37 28.86 -2.32
CA GLY A 267 4.15 29.20 -0.92
C GLY A 267 4.62 28.13 0.07
N TYR A 268 4.99 26.94 -0.40
CA TYR A 268 5.44 25.85 0.47
C TYR A 268 6.76 26.21 1.15
N SER A 269 6.79 26.16 2.49
CA SER A 269 7.92 26.57 3.32
C SER A 269 8.52 25.45 4.18
N GLY A 270 8.12 24.19 3.96
CA GLY A 270 8.52 23.05 4.80
C GLY A 270 7.53 22.73 5.93
N GLU A 271 6.47 23.52 6.08
CA GLU A 271 5.37 23.28 7.02
C GLU A 271 4.14 22.67 6.30
N MET A 272 3.03 22.45 7.01
CA MET A 272 1.80 21.88 6.42
C MET A 272 1.00 22.88 5.57
N LYS A 273 1.50 24.11 5.41
CA LYS A 273 0.88 25.16 4.60
C LYS A 273 1.29 25.02 3.14
N ASP A 274 0.33 25.22 2.23
CA ASP A 274 0.56 25.17 0.79
C ASP A 274 1.23 23.84 0.34
N ASP A 275 0.98 22.76 1.07
CA ASP A 275 1.64 21.46 0.90
C ASP A 275 1.01 20.67 -0.25
N ILE A 276 1.18 21.21 -1.46
CA ILE A 276 0.70 20.62 -2.72
C ILE A 276 1.75 20.75 -3.83
N ALA A 277 1.84 19.73 -4.66
CA ALA A 277 2.67 19.72 -5.85
C ALA A 277 2.00 18.98 -7.02
N LEU A 278 2.33 19.42 -8.23
CA LEU A 278 2.00 18.71 -9.46
C LEU A 278 3.25 18.05 -10.03
N ILE A 279 3.09 16.86 -10.58
CA ILE A 279 4.15 16.14 -11.28
C ILE A 279 3.65 15.83 -12.69
N GLN A 280 4.39 16.31 -13.70
CA GLN A 280 4.15 15.91 -15.08
C GLN A 280 4.95 14.64 -15.40
N LEU A 281 4.28 13.64 -15.95
CA LEU A 281 4.87 12.40 -16.43
C LEU A 281 5.59 12.61 -17.77
N LYS A 282 6.61 11.81 -18.07
CA LYS A 282 7.34 11.87 -19.36
C LYS A 282 6.50 11.37 -20.52
N PHE A 283 5.60 10.43 -20.26
CA PHE A 283 4.65 9.87 -21.23
C PHE A 283 3.28 9.73 -20.55
N PRO A 284 2.17 9.84 -21.29
CA PRO A 284 0.85 9.55 -20.74
C PRO A 284 0.76 8.06 -20.33
N THR A 285 0.07 7.78 -19.23
CA THR A 285 -0.21 6.40 -18.81
C THR A 285 -1.21 5.73 -19.76
N LYS A 286 -1.07 4.42 -19.97
CA LYS A 286 -2.04 3.62 -20.75
C LYS A 286 -2.98 2.83 -19.86
N THR A 287 -2.57 2.52 -18.63
CA THR A 287 -3.35 1.73 -17.67
C THR A 287 -4.10 2.58 -16.64
N GLY A 288 -3.63 3.79 -16.35
CA GLY A 288 -4.25 4.68 -15.37
C GLY A 288 -5.51 5.37 -15.88
N THR A 289 -6.46 5.58 -14.98
CA THR A 289 -7.71 6.32 -15.23
C THR A 289 -7.71 7.58 -14.37
N PRO A 290 -7.63 8.78 -14.95
CA PRO A 290 -7.69 10.02 -14.18
C PRO A 290 -9.01 10.19 -13.43
N ILE A 291 -8.96 10.88 -12.29
CA ILE A 291 -10.15 11.29 -11.54
C ILE A 291 -10.38 12.80 -11.66
N ASP A 292 -11.64 13.20 -11.70
CA ASP A 292 -12.04 14.61 -11.78
C ASP A 292 -11.73 15.35 -10.46
N ILE A 293 -11.32 16.62 -10.61
CA ILE A 293 -11.13 17.54 -9.48
C ILE A 293 -12.50 18.08 -9.05
N ILE A 294 -12.82 17.96 -7.76
CA ILE A 294 -14.05 18.51 -7.20
C ILE A 294 -14.04 20.04 -7.27
N ASP A 295 -15.16 20.63 -7.71
CA ASP A 295 -15.30 22.07 -7.72
C ASP A 295 -15.53 22.63 -6.30
N PRO A 296 -15.13 23.88 -6.02
CA PRO A 296 -15.23 24.44 -4.67
C PRO A 296 -16.65 24.47 -4.10
N ARG A 297 -17.69 24.62 -4.94
CA ARG A 297 -19.08 24.69 -4.47
C ARG A 297 -19.57 23.32 -4.04
N SER A 298 -19.28 22.29 -4.83
CA SER A 298 -19.60 20.90 -4.48
C SER A 298 -18.84 20.48 -3.22
N LEU A 299 -17.57 20.86 -3.11
CA LEU A 299 -16.76 20.60 -1.91
C LEU A 299 -17.35 21.26 -0.66
N ASN A 300 -17.71 22.54 -0.73
CA ASN A 300 -18.33 23.24 0.40
C ASN A 300 -19.67 22.63 0.80
N THR A 301 -20.46 22.18 -0.18
CA THR A 301 -21.71 21.45 0.08
C THR A 301 -21.43 20.15 0.82
N ALA A 302 -20.45 19.37 0.37
CA ALA A 302 -20.06 18.11 0.97
C ALA A 302 -19.52 18.27 2.41
N ILE A 303 -18.73 19.31 2.66
CA ILE A 303 -18.26 19.65 4.02
C ILE A 303 -19.44 20.03 4.91
N SER A 304 -20.34 20.88 4.41
CA SER A 304 -21.51 21.36 5.17
C SER A 304 -22.50 20.25 5.51
N SER A 305 -22.52 19.18 4.72
CA SER A 305 -23.37 18.01 4.95
C SER A 305 -22.65 16.85 5.67
N GLU A 306 -21.43 17.06 6.17
CA GLU A 306 -20.59 16.02 6.76
C GLU A 306 -20.48 14.76 5.87
N ALA A 307 -20.37 14.98 4.56
CA ALA A 307 -20.39 13.88 3.60
C ALA A 307 -19.25 12.91 3.87
N THR A 308 -19.52 11.61 3.69
CA THR A 308 -18.50 10.58 3.75
C THR A 308 -17.52 10.75 2.59
N SER A 309 -16.24 10.81 2.94
CA SER A 309 -15.10 10.80 2.01
C SER A 309 -14.30 9.51 2.16
N TYR A 310 -13.50 9.19 1.14
CA TYR A 310 -12.69 7.98 1.11
C TYR A 310 -11.22 8.33 0.98
N VAL A 311 -10.40 7.80 1.89
CA VAL A 311 -8.95 7.98 1.89
C VAL A 311 -8.29 6.70 1.42
N TYR A 312 -7.50 6.79 0.37
CA TYR A 312 -6.78 5.67 -0.23
C TYR A 312 -5.29 5.78 0.07
N GLY A 313 -4.65 4.67 0.44
CA GLY A 313 -3.24 4.68 0.79
C GLY A 313 -2.59 3.31 0.90
N ARG A 314 -1.26 3.33 0.94
CA ARG A 314 -0.37 2.16 1.16
C ARG A 314 0.53 2.35 2.39
N GLY A 315 0.17 3.32 3.24
CA GLY A 315 0.92 3.68 4.43
C GLY A 315 0.79 2.66 5.55
N THR A 316 1.30 3.02 6.73
CA THR A 316 1.29 2.18 7.93
C THR A 316 -0.11 1.65 8.24
N VAL A 317 -0.22 0.34 8.38
CA VAL A 317 -1.48 -0.36 8.68
C VAL A 317 -1.67 -0.65 10.17
N ASN A 318 -0.66 -0.34 11.00
CA ASN A 318 -0.67 -0.54 12.43
C ASN A 318 -0.43 0.79 13.16
N GLN A 319 -1.05 0.97 14.33
CA GLN A 319 -0.77 2.12 15.17
C GLN A 319 0.65 2.02 15.69
N LEU A 320 1.48 3.01 15.35
CA LEU A 320 2.85 3.11 15.86
C LEU A 320 2.82 3.47 17.34
N LYS A 321 3.48 2.68 18.17
CA LYS A 321 3.78 3.07 19.55
C LYS A 321 4.90 4.12 19.57
N PRO A 322 4.99 4.96 20.62
CA PRO A 322 6.10 5.89 20.76
C PRO A 322 7.46 5.17 20.64
N GLY A 323 8.28 5.57 19.67
CA GLY A 323 9.59 4.97 19.41
C GLY A 323 9.60 3.80 18.41
N GLU A 324 8.46 3.31 17.93
CA GLU A 324 8.41 2.36 16.82
C GLU A 324 8.65 3.08 15.49
N LYS A 325 9.50 2.48 14.65
CA LYS A 325 9.72 2.97 13.28
C LYS A 325 8.53 2.57 12.42
N ASP A 326 8.20 3.43 11.46
CA ASP A 326 7.20 3.13 10.46
C ASP A 326 7.53 1.82 9.73
N SER A 327 6.55 0.92 9.64
CA SER A 327 6.64 -0.27 8.79
C SER A 327 6.76 0.16 7.33
N ASP A 328 7.34 -0.67 6.45
CA ASP A 328 7.53 -0.36 5.02
C ASP A 328 6.23 -0.23 4.19
N GLY A 329 5.09 0.07 4.81
CA GLY A 329 3.77 0.09 4.18
C GLY A 329 3.32 -1.31 3.77
N VAL A 330 2.26 -1.37 2.97
CA VAL A 330 1.80 -2.61 2.33
C VAL A 330 1.77 -2.41 0.82
N SER A 331 2.04 -3.46 0.04
CA SER A 331 2.00 -3.37 -1.43
C SER A 331 0.57 -3.13 -1.95
N ARG A 332 -0.42 -3.65 -1.21
CA ARG A 332 -1.85 -3.55 -1.52
C ARG A 332 -2.40 -2.18 -1.16
N LEU A 333 -3.21 -1.61 -2.04
CA LEU A 333 -3.92 -0.38 -1.81
C LEU A 333 -5.09 -0.60 -0.84
N LEU A 334 -5.16 0.27 0.16
CA LEU A 334 -6.18 0.26 1.19
C LEU A 334 -7.06 1.50 1.08
N VAL A 335 -8.31 1.38 1.53
CA VAL A 335 -9.27 2.47 1.61
C VAL A 335 -9.94 2.52 2.97
N THR A 336 -10.18 3.72 3.50
CA THR A 336 -11.02 3.96 4.68
C THR A 336 -12.02 5.08 4.44
N ALA A 337 -13.16 5.01 5.10
CA ALA A 337 -14.22 6.01 5.03
C ALA A 337 -14.11 6.96 6.23
N VAL A 338 -14.12 8.27 5.96
CA VAL A 338 -14.03 9.33 6.97
C VAL A 338 -14.98 10.48 6.64
N PRO A 339 -15.69 11.06 7.62
CA PRO A 339 -16.57 12.19 7.35
C PRO A 339 -15.75 13.46 7.10
N LEU A 340 -16.18 14.30 6.16
CA LEU A 340 -15.65 15.65 6.01
C LEU A 340 -16.08 16.51 7.19
N VAL A 341 -15.17 17.34 7.70
CA VAL A 341 -15.40 18.20 8.86
C VAL A 341 -15.01 19.63 8.52
N ALA A 342 -15.80 20.59 8.98
CA ALA A 342 -15.50 22.01 8.83
C ALA A 342 -14.20 22.39 9.57
N ILE A 343 -13.45 23.35 9.01
CA ILE A 343 -12.12 23.72 9.54
C ILE A 343 -12.21 24.29 10.96
N ASP A 344 -13.23 25.09 11.26
CA ASP A 344 -13.46 25.65 12.60
C ASP A 344 -13.70 24.54 13.64
N VAL A 345 -14.55 23.57 13.31
CA VAL A 345 -14.78 22.38 14.14
C VAL A 345 -13.48 21.59 14.33
N CYS A 346 -12.70 21.42 13.26
CA CYS A 346 -11.42 20.73 13.29
C CYS A 346 -10.39 21.43 14.20
N GLN A 347 -10.26 22.75 14.09
CA GLN A 347 -9.40 23.56 14.94
C GLN A 347 -9.82 23.47 16.40
N ASP A 348 -11.12 23.58 16.69
CA ASP A 348 -11.65 23.47 18.06
C ASP A 348 -11.35 22.10 18.68
N LEU A 349 -11.43 21.03 17.89
CA LEU A 349 -11.07 19.67 18.32
C LEU A 349 -9.55 19.46 18.49
N LEU A 350 -8.71 20.20 17.76
CA LEU A 350 -7.25 20.10 17.83
C LEU A 350 -6.63 20.94 18.97
N ARG A 351 -7.24 22.06 19.35
CA ARG A 351 -6.78 22.93 20.45
C ARG A 351 -6.39 22.20 21.75
N PRO A 352 -7.14 21.21 22.25
CA PRO A 352 -6.72 20.48 23.45
C PRO A 352 -5.59 19.47 23.21
N LEU A 353 -5.23 19.18 21.97
CA LEU A 353 -4.32 18.09 21.57
C LEU A 353 -2.98 18.58 21.01
N ALA A 354 -2.88 19.84 20.57
CA ALA A 354 -1.71 20.41 19.93
C ALA A 354 -1.49 21.87 20.34
N PRO A 355 -0.23 22.38 20.31
CA PRO A 355 0.04 23.79 20.51
C PRO A 355 -0.70 24.67 19.48
N ASP A 356 -1.06 25.89 19.87
CA ASP A 356 -1.78 26.84 19.00
C ASP A 356 -1.09 27.05 17.65
N ALA A 357 0.26 27.07 17.64
CA ALA A 357 1.03 27.18 16.40
C ALA A 357 0.74 26.05 15.39
N ILE A 358 0.41 24.84 15.84
CA ILE A 358 0.01 23.73 14.96
C ILE A 358 -1.46 23.89 14.54
N VAL A 359 -2.33 24.29 15.47
CA VAL A 359 -3.76 24.51 15.18
C VAL A 359 -3.94 25.62 14.13
N GLU A 360 -3.16 26.69 14.22
CA GLU A 360 -3.18 27.82 13.29
C GLU A 360 -2.65 27.46 11.88
N THR A 361 -1.88 26.37 11.75
CA THR A 361 -1.47 25.86 10.43
C THR A 361 -2.59 25.12 9.71
N VAL A 362 -3.66 24.74 10.41
CA VAL A 362 -4.86 24.14 9.80
C VAL A 362 -5.72 25.25 9.22
N GLY A 363 -5.48 25.57 7.95
CA GLY A 363 -6.12 26.67 7.24
C GLY A 363 -7.09 26.24 6.15
N ASN A 364 -7.54 27.21 5.36
CA ASN A 364 -8.42 27.02 4.20
C ASN A 364 -7.77 26.25 3.03
N ASP A 365 -6.49 25.92 3.16
CA ASP A 365 -5.69 25.12 2.24
C ASP A 365 -5.64 23.62 2.61
N GLN A 366 -6.38 23.22 3.66
CA GLN A 366 -6.45 21.84 4.13
C GLN A 366 -7.88 21.31 4.19
N LEU A 367 -8.01 19.99 4.07
CA LEU A 367 -9.25 19.26 4.33
C LEU A 367 -9.15 18.55 5.67
N CYS A 368 -10.16 18.79 6.51
CA CYS A 368 -10.30 18.09 7.77
C CYS A 368 -11.24 16.91 7.62
N THR A 369 -10.83 15.78 8.20
CA THR A 369 -11.63 14.56 8.26
C THR A 369 -11.78 14.11 9.70
N GLY A 370 -12.98 13.63 10.03
CA GLY A 370 -13.26 13.06 11.34
C GLY A 370 -12.59 11.70 11.54
N ALA A 371 -12.59 11.20 12.77
CA ALA A 371 -12.15 9.84 13.03
C ALA A 371 -13.09 8.82 12.35
N SER A 372 -12.53 7.79 11.72
CA SER A 372 -13.28 6.60 11.38
C SER A 372 -13.69 5.92 12.71
N SER A 373 -14.99 5.86 13.03
CA SER A 373 -15.51 5.28 14.28
C SER A 373 -15.15 3.83 14.51
#